data_AF-A0ABD5FKE0-F1
#
_entry.id   AF-A0ABD5FKE0-F1
#
_cell.length_a   1.000
_cell.length_b   1.000
_cell.length_c   1.000
_cell.angle_alpha   90.00
_cell.angle_beta   90.00
_cell.angle_gamma   90.00
#
_symmetry.space_group_name_H-M   'P 1'
#
loop_
_entity.id
_entity.type
_entity.pdbx_description
1 polymer ?
#
loop_
_entity_poly.entity_id
_entity_poly.type
_entity_poly.pdbx_seq_one_letter_code
_entity_poly.pdbx_strand_id
1 'polypeptide(L)'
;MSDYIATNYDKLMQDETSHVMPNIHSLDDNEEEVDLSAHWNEDDNGTIVHESDWMFIGYRENKNGTLAKYVVQQENFLLVVDEYGPKSLRMDTMKIISGKEWLKQRQEEFK
;
A
#
# COMPACT_ATOMS: atom_id res chain seq x y z
N MET A 1 33.95 27.03 49.23
CA MET A 1 32.66 26.40 49.55
C MET A 1 31.63 27.47 49.31
N SER A 2 30.97 27.42 48.15
CA SER A 2 30.02 28.45 47.72
C SER A 2 28.62 27.86 47.72
N ASP A 3 27.74 28.65 48.32
CA ASP A 3 26.39 28.33 48.71
C ASP A 3 25.44 28.12 47.52
N TYR A 4 24.51 27.20 47.75
CA TYR A 4 23.41 26.83 46.90
C TYR A 4 22.41 27.99 46.82
N ILE A 5 22.30 28.66 45.67
CA ILE A 5 21.17 29.56 45.38
C ILE A 5 20.17 28.81 44.51
N ALA A 6 19.11 28.34 45.16
CA ALA A 6 17.92 27.83 44.51
C ALA A 6 17.21 29.00 43.81
N THR A 7 17.42 29.12 42.50
CA THR A 7 16.74 30.16 41.71
C THR A 7 15.31 29.71 41.42
N ASN A 8 14.40 30.44 42.06
CA ASN A 8 12.95 30.41 41.99
C ASN A 8 12.41 30.43 40.54
N TYR A 9 11.69 29.37 40.15
CA TYR A 9 11.12 29.14 38.81
C TYR A 9 9.85 29.97 38.49
N ASP A 10 9.47 30.90 39.35
CA ASP A 10 8.16 31.58 39.30
C ASP A 10 8.17 32.93 38.56
N LYS A 11 9.25 33.29 37.85
CA LYS A 11 9.43 34.66 37.34
C LYS A 11 9.87 34.83 35.88
N LEU A 12 9.55 33.87 35.02
CA LEU A 12 9.69 34.01 33.55
C LEU A 12 8.38 33.80 32.78
N MET A 13 7.23 33.84 33.48
CA MET A 13 5.91 33.96 32.87
C MET A 13 5.60 35.44 32.59
N GLN A 14 6.38 36.09 31.73
CA GLN A 14 6.06 37.36 31.05
C GLN A 14 7.29 37.87 30.28
N ASP A 15 7.50 37.36 29.07
CA ASP A 15 7.66 38.26 27.93
C ASP A 15 7.27 37.52 26.64
N GLU A 16 6.31 38.09 25.94
CA GLU A 16 5.71 37.59 24.71
C GLU A 16 6.59 38.05 23.55
N THR A 17 7.46 37.20 23.02
CA THR A 17 7.92 37.21 21.60
C THR A 17 8.94 36.09 21.34
N SER A 18 8.55 34.85 21.64
CA SER A 18 9.30 33.68 21.18
C SER A 18 8.84 33.31 19.76
N HIS A 19 9.57 33.73 18.73
CA HIS A 19 9.50 33.09 17.41
C HIS A 19 10.25 31.74 17.48
N VAL A 20 9.66 30.79 18.20
CA VAL A 20 10.02 29.38 18.10
C VAL A 20 8.88 28.74 17.30
N MET A 21 9.17 28.40 16.05
CA MET A 21 8.34 27.49 15.27
C MET A 21 8.18 26.20 16.09
N PRO A 22 6.97 25.86 16.58
CA PRO A 22 6.76 24.54 17.13
C PRO A 22 6.81 23.59 15.94
N ASN A 23 7.78 22.68 15.97
CA ASN A 23 7.81 21.48 15.15
C ASN A 23 6.46 20.77 15.35
N ILE A 24 5.52 20.99 14.43
CA ILE A 24 4.27 20.25 14.39
C ILE A 24 4.70 18.80 14.29
N HIS A 25 4.41 18.04 15.35
CA HIS A 25 4.30 16.60 15.22
C HIS A 25 3.20 16.33 14.20
N SER A 26 3.58 16.27 12.93
CA SER A 26 2.84 15.55 11.91
C SER A 26 3.07 14.07 12.24
N LEU A 27 2.27 13.58 13.18
CA LEU A 27 1.85 12.19 13.17
C LEU A 27 1.23 11.93 11.78
N ASP A 28 1.52 10.75 11.23
CA ASP A 28 0.92 10.21 10.01
C ASP A 28 1.32 10.90 8.70
N ASP A 29 2.52 10.54 8.22
CA ASP A 29 2.77 10.27 6.79
C ASP A 29 4.06 9.43 6.72
N ASN A 30 4.04 8.25 7.36
CA ASN A 30 4.81 7.13 6.83
C ASN A 30 3.99 6.56 5.67
N GLU A 31 3.79 7.37 4.63
CA GLU A 31 3.87 6.80 3.29
C GLU A 31 5.35 6.42 3.14
N GLU A 32 5.74 5.26 3.69
CA GLU A 32 6.89 4.56 3.14
C GLU A 32 6.63 4.58 1.64
N GLU A 33 7.47 5.30 0.89
CA GLU A 33 7.50 5.22 -0.57
C GLU A 33 7.65 3.74 -0.86
N VAL A 34 6.52 3.07 -1.10
CA VAL A 34 6.49 1.66 -1.45
C VAL A 34 7.15 1.65 -2.81
N ASP A 35 8.42 1.26 -2.85
CA ASP A 35 9.18 1.19 -4.08
C ASP A 35 8.39 0.25 -5.00
N LEU A 36 7.65 0.82 -5.95
CA LEU A 36 6.81 0.07 -6.88
C LEU A 36 7.66 -0.88 -7.73
N SER A 37 8.97 -0.61 -7.83
CA SER A 37 9.97 -1.49 -8.43
C SER A 37 10.30 -2.68 -7.54
N ALA A 38 10.11 -2.61 -6.22
CA ALA A 38 10.37 -3.72 -5.30
C ALA A 38 9.28 -4.81 -5.36
N HIS A 39 8.04 -4.44 -5.70
CA HIS A 39 6.88 -5.34 -5.74
C HIS A 39 6.45 -5.69 -7.18
N TRP A 40 7.36 -5.56 -8.15
CA TRP A 40 7.08 -5.79 -9.57
C TRP A 40 6.59 -7.23 -9.88
N ASN A 41 6.89 -8.17 -9.00
CA ASN A 41 6.57 -9.59 -9.10
C ASN A 41 5.51 -10.06 -8.10
N GLU A 42 4.67 -9.19 -7.56
CA GLU A 42 3.59 -9.56 -6.63
C GLU A 42 2.21 -9.45 -7.28
N ASP A 43 1.30 -10.35 -6.92
CA ASP A 43 -0.11 -10.27 -7.29
C ASP A 43 -0.86 -9.21 -6.44
N ASP A 44 -2.12 -8.93 -6.74
CA ASP A 44 -2.92 -7.92 -6.01
C ASP A 44 -3.16 -8.32 -4.52
N ASN A 45 -2.83 -9.56 -4.16
CA ASN A 45 -2.93 -10.10 -2.81
C ASN A 45 -1.59 -10.05 -2.05
N GLY A 46 -0.54 -9.47 -2.65
CA GLY A 46 0.82 -9.40 -2.07
C GLY A 46 1.56 -10.74 -2.12
N THR A 47 1.15 -11.67 -3.00
CA THR A 47 1.81 -12.96 -3.15
C THR A 47 2.84 -12.90 -4.29
N ILE A 48 4.07 -13.28 -3.98
CA ILE A 48 5.16 -13.35 -4.98
C ILE A 48 4.80 -14.37 -6.07
N VAL A 49 4.82 -13.91 -7.32
CA VAL A 49 4.56 -14.71 -8.51
C VAL A 49 5.86 -15.32 -9.03
N HIS A 50 5.82 -16.63 -9.27
CA HIS A 50 6.86 -17.41 -9.90
C HIS A 50 6.49 -17.79 -11.35
N GLU A 51 7.50 -18.17 -12.14
CA GLU A 51 7.29 -18.54 -13.55
C GLU A 51 6.36 -19.74 -13.75
N SER A 52 6.29 -20.64 -12.76
CA SER A 52 5.48 -21.87 -12.78
C SER A 52 4.02 -21.63 -12.38
N ASP A 53 3.69 -20.43 -11.89
CA ASP A 53 2.35 -20.12 -11.40
C ASP A 53 1.40 -19.84 -12.56
N TRP A 54 0.11 -19.90 -12.27
CA TRP A 54 -0.95 -19.49 -13.20
C TRP A 54 -1.62 -18.23 -12.68
N MET A 55 -1.66 -17.20 -13.53
CA MET A 55 -2.22 -15.90 -13.21
C MET A 55 -3.62 -15.75 -13.80
N PHE A 56 -4.56 -15.34 -12.96
CA PHE A 56 -5.94 -15.08 -13.30
C PHE A 56 -6.12 -13.56 -13.31
N ILE A 57 -6.41 -13.03 -14.50
CA ILE A 57 -6.57 -11.60 -14.73
C ILE A 57 -8.00 -11.37 -15.20
N GLY A 58 -8.77 -10.59 -14.46
CA GLY A 58 -10.15 -10.32 -14.82
C GLY A 58 -10.65 -8.98 -14.31
N TYR A 59 -11.94 -8.74 -14.54
CA TYR A 59 -12.63 -7.57 -14.03
C TYR A 59 -13.74 -7.99 -13.08
N ARG A 60 -13.93 -7.19 -12.03
CA ARG A 60 -15.03 -7.31 -11.08
C ARG A 60 -15.84 -6.03 -11.06
N GLU A 61 -17.13 -6.16 -10.82
CA GLU A 61 -18.05 -5.05 -10.63
C GLU A 61 -18.10 -4.70 -9.14
N ASN A 62 -17.69 -3.48 -8.79
CA ASN A 62 -17.80 -2.96 -7.43
C ASN A 62 -19.24 -2.52 -7.14
N LYS A 63 -19.56 -2.31 -5.86
CA LYS A 63 -20.88 -1.84 -5.39
C LYS A 63 -21.35 -0.53 -6.05
N ASN A 64 -20.41 0.28 -6.54
CA ASN A 64 -20.67 1.55 -7.21
C ASN A 64 -20.86 1.40 -8.73
N GLY A 65 -20.91 0.17 -9.27
CA GLY A 65 -21.04 -0.12 -10.71
C GLY A 65 -19.75 0.12 -11.51
N THR A 66 -18.63 0.37 -10.84
CA THR A 66 -17.31 0.51 -11.49
C THR A 66 -16.64 -0.84 -11.67
N LEU A 67 -15.96 -1.01 -12.81
CA LEU A 67 -15.15 -2.20 -13.07
C LEU A 67 -13.75 -2.01 -12.48
N ALA A 68 -13.37 -2.89 -11.55
CA ALA A 68 -12.01 -2.99 -11.04
C ALA A 68 -11.32 -4.21 -11.64
N LYS A 69 -10.07 -4.04 -12.08
CA LYS A 69 -9.24 -5.16 -12.50
C LYS A 69 -8.76 -5.91 -11.24
N TYR A 70 -8.68 -7.23 -11.32
CA TYR A 70 -7.96 -8.06 -10.37
C TYR A 70 -6.92 -8.92 -11.08
N VAL A 71 -5.78 -9.11 -10.43
CA VAL A 71 -4.68 -9.98 -10.86
C VAL A 71 -4.30 -10.83 -9.66
N VAL A 72 -4.63 -12.13 -9.71
CA VAL A 72 -4.35 -13.05 -8.60
C VAL A 72 -3.79 -14.35 -9.12
N GLN A 73 -3.02 -15.04 -8.29
CA GLN A 73 -2.64 -16.42 -8.56
C GLN A 73 -3.86 -17.35 -8.54
N GLN A 74 -3.77 -18.48 -9.23
CA GLN A 74 -4.82 -19.51 -9.26
C GLN A 74 -5.28 -19.92 -7.86
N GLU A 75 -4.34 -20.06 -6.92
CA GLU A 75 -4.62 -20.48 -5.54
C GLU A 75 -5.45 -19.43 -4.77
N ASN A 76 -5.25 -18.15 -5.10
CA ASN A 76 -5.93 -17.01 -4.49
C ASN A 76 -7.27 -16.66 -5.16
N PHE A 77 -7.58 -17.25 -6.33
CA PHE A 77 -8.81 -16.92 -7.06
C PHE A 77 -10.08 -17.19 -6.26
N LEU A 78 -10.11 -18.27 -5.46
CA LEU A 78 -11.26 -18.59 -4.63
C LEU A 78 -11.52 -17.54 -3.55
N LEU A 79 -10.48 -16.86 -3.06
CA LEU A 79 -10.62 -15.75 -2.11
C LEU A 79 -11.34 -14.57 -2.75
N VAL A 80 -11.00 -14.25 -4.00
CA VAL A 80 -11.69 -13.20 -4.78
C VAL A 80 -13.16 -13.56 -5.00
N VAL A 81 -13.47 -14.83 -5.28
CA VAL A 81 -14.85 -15.30 -5.44
C VAL A 81 -15.63 -15.19 -4.12
N ASP A 82 -15.01 -15.52 -2.99
CA ASP A 82 -15.62 -15.43 -1.67
C ASP A 82 -15.86 -13.97 -1.25
N GLU A 83 -14.88 -13.09 -1.48
CA GLU A 83 -14.94 -11.69 -1.09
C GLU A 83 -15.96 -10.88 -1.90
N TYR A 84 -15.99 -11.05 -3.23
CA TYR A 84 -16.82 -10.25 -4.13
C TYR A 84 -18.11 -10.96 -4.59
N GLY A 85 -18.16 -12.28 -4.45
CA GLY A 85 -19.23 -13.13 -4.96
C GLY A 85 -19.10 -13.42 -6.46
N PRO A 86 -19.48 -14.63 -6.92
CA PRO A 86 -19.30 -15.06 -8.31
C PRO A 86 -20.10 -14.24 -9.33
N LYS A 87 -21.18 -13.59 -8.92
CA LYS A 87 -22.02 -12.74 -9.80
C LYS A 87 -21.35 -11.41 -10.15
N SER A 88 -20.43 -10.94 -9.32
CA SER A 88 -19.73 -9.68 -9.49
C SER A 88 -18.53 -9.83 -10.43
N LEU A 89 -18.10 -11.06 -10.72
CA LEU A 89 -16.94 -11.35 -11.57
C LEU A 89 -17.34 -11.45 -13.04
N ARG A 90 -16.68 -10.68 -13.90
CA ARG A 90 -16.85 -10.75 -15.35
C ARG A 90 -16.01 -11.87 -15.94
N MET A 91 -16.49 -13.09 -15.77
CA MET A 91 -15.83 -14.31 -16.25
C MET A 91 -15.57 -14.31 -17.76
N ASP A 92 -16.40 -13.62 -18.54
CA ASP A 92 -16.25 -13.46 -20.00
C ASP A 92 -14.99 -12.68 -20.39
N THR A 93 -14.48 -11.85 -19.48
CA THR A 93 -13.27 -11.04 -19.67
C THR A 93 -12.02 -11.65 -19.03
N MET A 94 -12.17 -12.78 -18.33
CA MET A 94 -11.10 -13.41 -17.58
C MET A 94 -10.06 -14.02 -18.53
N LYS A 95 -8.80 -13.66 -18.32
CA LYS A 95 -7.64 -14.21 -19.00
C LYS A 95 -6.82 -15.03 -18.02
N ILE A 96 -6.39 -16.20 -18.48
CA ILE A 96 -5.47 -17.05 -17.75
C ILE A 96 -4.16 -17.04 -18.54
N ILE A 97 -3.08 -16.61 -17.88
CA ILE A 97 -1.75 -16.58 -18.47
C ILE A 97 -0.76 -17.25 -17.52
N SER A 98 0.36 -17.73 -18.06
CA SER A 98 1.42 -18.25 -17.20
C SER A 98 2.10 -17.13 -16.40
N GLY A 99 2.59 -17.45 -15.21
CA GLY A 99 3.39 -16.54 -14.38
C GLY A 99 4.61 -16.04 -15.14
N LYS A 100 5.23 -16.90 -15.97
CA LYS A 100 6.30 -16.50 -16.90
C LYS A 100 5.88 -15.37 -17.86
N GLU A 101 4.73 -15.48 -18.50
CA GLU A 101 4.23 -14.45 -19.41
C GLU A 101 3.89 -13.16 -18.68
N TRP A 102 3.30 -13.27 -17.48
CA TRP A 102 2.96 -12.13 -16.65
C TRP A 102 4.21 -11.38 -16.16
N LEU A 103 5.21 -12.10 -15.64
CA LEU A 103 6.48 -11.54 -15.18
C LEU A 103 7.24 -10.86 -16.33
N LYS A 104 7.20 -11.44 -17.54
CA LYS A 104 7.81 -10.82 -18.71
C LYS A 104 7.14 -9.48 -19.05
N GLN A 105 5.81 -9.42 -19.04
CA GLN A 105 5.07 -8.16 -19.27
C GLN A 105 5.45 -7.11 -18.23
N ARG A 106 5.51 -7.49 -16.95
CA ARG A 106 5.93 -6.60 -15.86
C ARG A 106 7.35 -6.08 -16.06
N GLN A 107 8.30 -6.95 -16.40
CA GLN A 107 9.67 -6.54 -16.70
C GLN A 107 9.77 -5.58 -17.88
N GLU A 108 8.89 -5.70 -18.88
CA GLU A 108 8.82 -4.75 -20.00
C GLU A 108 8.18 -3.41 -19.59
N GLU A 109 7.26 -3.40 -18.62
CA GLU A 109 6.64 -2.19 -18.06
C GLU A 109 7.59 -1.36 -17.17
N PHE A 110 8.52 -2.01 -16.47
CA PHE A 110 9.45 -1.38 -15.51
C PHE A 110 10.88 -1.15 -16.05
N LYS A 111 11.13 -1.37 -17.35
CA LYS A 111 12.45 -1.19 -17.98
C LYS A 111 12.60 0.18 -18.64
#